data_AF-A0A9P0FE36-F1
#
_entry.id   AF-A0A9P0FE36-F1
#
_cell.length_a   1.000
_cell.length_b   1.000
_cell.length_c   1.000
_cell.angle_alpha   90.00
_cell.angle_beta   90.00
_cell.angle_gamma   90.00
#
_symmetry.space_group_name_H-M   'P 1'
#
loop_
_entity.id
_entity.type
_entity.pdbx_description
1 polymer ?
#
loop_
_entity_poly.entity_id
_entity_poly.type
_entity_poly.pdbx_seq_one_letter_code
_entity_poly.pdbx_strand_id
1 'polypeptide(L)'
;MRKSTLSRTLSVRHFYCVLEKEDIMADKVVEKVGRPMKFPYTFSAKVAQFPYKFYFSNQWIWKYYAVAMLVTIPLFKSISNLSNSPENVAKWAEIRRKEAAEHH
;
A
#
# COMPACT_ATOMS: atom_id res chain seq x y z
N MET A 1 56.10 -18.03 24.78
CA MET A 1 55.39 -16.79 25.17
C MET A 1 54.48 -16.38 24.02
N ARG A 2 53.18 -16.22 24.29
CA ARG A 2 52.09 -15.89 23.36
C ARG A 2 51.87 -14.37 23.43
N LYS A 3 51.40 -13.74 22.34
CA LYS A 3 50.74 -12.41 22.23
C LYS A 3 51.57 -11.34 21.49
N SER A 4 50.87 -10.55 20.67
CA SER A 4 51.33 -9.64 19.61
C SER A 4 51.73 -10.43 18.35
N THR A 5 51.11 -10.31 17.19
CA THR A 5 50.40 -9.18 16.62
C THR A 5 49.21 -9.67 15.80
N LEU A 6 48.05 -9.49 16.39
CA LEU A 6 46.68 -9.37 15.83
C LEU A 6 46.59 -8.49 14.56
N SER A 7 47.70 -7.91 14.08
CA SER A 7 47.81 -7.04 12.92
C SER A 7 47.85 -7.79 11.58
N ARG A 8 48.39 -9.02 11.53
CA ARG A 8 48.42 -9.82 10.28
C ARG A 8 47.06 -10.40 9.90
N THR A 9 46.17 -10.61 10.87
CA THR A 9 44.78 -11.07 10.65
C THR A 9 43.85 -9.94 10.18
N LEU A 10 44.20 -8.67 10.42
CA LEU A 10 43.39 -7.53 9.99
C LEU A 10 43.53 -7.28 8.47
N SER A 11 44.75 -7.42 7.94
CA SER A 11 45.02 -7.29 6.50
C SER A 11 44.36 -8.40 5.68
N VAL A 12 44.32 -9.62 6.19
CA VAL A 12 43.64 -10.74 5.53
C VAL A 12 42.12 -10.53 5.60
N ARG A 13 41.54 -10.05 6.70
CA ARG A 13 40.11 -9.66 6.72
C ARG A 13 39.77 -8.53 5.75
N HIS A 14 40.70 -7.61 5.53
CA HIS A 14 40.55 -6.57 4.52
C HIS A 14 40.56 -7.15 3.10
N PHE A 15 41.35 -8.20 2.88
CA PHE A 15 41.35 -9.00 1.65
C PHE A 15 39.97 -9.64 1.37
N TYR A 16 39.28 -10.15 2.39
CA TYR A 16 37.94 -10.73 2.24
C TYR A 16 36.80 -9.68 2.14
N CYS A 17 36.90 -8.55 2.83
CA CYS A 17 35.92 -7.44 2.74
C CYS A 17 35.96 -6.70 1.38
N VAL A 18 37.07 -6.78 0.64
CA VAL A 18 37.19 -6.25 -0.72
C VAL A 18 36.56 -7.20 -1.75
N LEU A 19 36.71 -8.53 -1.58
CA LEU A 19 35.99 -9.53 -2.39
C LEU A 19 34.47 -9.48 -2.21
N GLU A 20 34.01 -9.23 -0.98
CA GLU A 20 32.58 -9.09 -0.67
C GLU A 20 31.93 -7.87 -1.34
N LYS A 21 32.72 -6.86 -1.75
CA LYS A 21 32.25 -5.73 -2.58
C LYS A 21 32.23 -6.03 -4.07
N GLU A 22 32.99 -7.01 -4.54
CA GLU A 22 32.92 -7.46 -5.93
C GLU A 22 31.64 -8.29 -6.18
N ASP A 23 31.13 -9.03 -5.19
CA ASP A 23 29.80 -9.65 -5.24
C ASP A 23 28.66 -8.62 -5.21
N ILE A 24 28.89 -7.41 -4.68
CA ILE A 24 27.93 -6.28 -4.81
C ILE A 24 27.84 -5.80 -6.29
N MET A 25 28.76 -6.19 -7.17
CA MET A 25 28.61 -6.04 -8.63
C MET A 25 27.66 -7.08 -9.25
N ALA A 26 27.27 -8.14 -8.52
CA ALA A 26 26.10 -8.96 -8.83
C ALA A 26 24.78 -8.30 -8.35
N ASP A 27 24.85 -7.42 -7.34
CA ASP A 27 23.73 -6.61 -6.82
C ASP A 27 23.43 -5.39 -7.73
N LYS A 28 24.45 -4.90 -8.42
CA LYS A 28 24.28 -4.02 -9.57
C LYS A 28 23.82 -4.88 -10.75
N VAL A 29 22.67 -4.54 -11.29
CA VAL A 29 22.57 -4.44 -12.75
C VAL A 29 22.60 -5.85 -13.39
N VAL A 30 21.48 -6.57 -13.42
CA VAL A 30 20.17 -5.94 -13.67
C VAL A 30 20.32 -4.95 -14.87
N GLU A 31 21.34 -5.14 -15.72
CA GLU A 31 21.53 -4.51 -17.02
C GLU A 31 20.60 -5.29 -17.93
N LYS A 32 19.39 -4.75 -18.05
CA LYS A 32 18.57 -4.91 -19.24
C LYS A 32 18.25 -6.38 -19.52
N VAL A 33 17.25 -6.88 -18.77
CA VAL A 33 16.27 -7.78 -19.38
C VAL A 33 16.00 -7.23 -20.78
N GLY A 34 16.38 -8.01 -21.81
CA GLY A 34 16.36 -7.56 -23.19
C GLY A 34 15.02 -6.91 -23.52
N ARG A 35 15.02 -5.94 -24.44
CA ARG A 35 13.86 -5.09 -24.78
C ARG A 35 12.57 -5.90 -24.64
N PRO A 36 11.64 -5.51 -23.75
CA PRO A 36 10.44 -6.27 -23.50
C PRO A 36 9.75 -6.62 -24.81
N MET A 37 9.42 -7.91 -24.98
CA MET A 37 8.78 -8.42 -26.18
C MET A 37 7.51 -7.62 -26.46
N LYS A 38 7.31 -7.16 -27.70
CA LYS A 38 6.19 -6.27 -28.09
C LYS A 38 4.82 -6.83 -27.70
N PHE A 39 4.65 -8.15 -27.82
CA PHE A 39 3.43 -8.88 -27.47
C PHE A 39 3.76 -10.08 -26.58
N PRO A 40 3.79 -9.91 -25.26
CA PRO A 40 4.02 -11.03 -24.36
C PRO A 40 2.84 -12.00 -24.38
N TYR A 41 3.14 -13.29 -24.55
CA TYR A 41 2.15 -14.37 -24.55
C TYR A 41 1.75 -14.81 -23.13
N THR A 42 2.60 -14.55 -22.14
CA THR A 42 2.32 -14.85 -20.73
C THR A 42 1.68 -13.66 -20.03
N PHE A 43 0.71 -13.94 -19.16
CA PHE A 43 0.00 -12.90 -18.41
C PHE A 43 0.94 -12.12 -17.47
N SER A 44 1.90 -12.79 -16.84
CA SER A 44 2.89 -12.15 -15.98
C SER A 44 3.76 -11.14 -16.74
N ALA A 45 4.16 -11.45 -17.97
CA ALA A 45 4.92 -10.52 -18.80
C ALA A 45 4.07 -9.34 -19.32
N LYS A 46 2.76 -9.53 -19.54
CA LYS A 46 1.83 -8.42 -19.81
C LYS A 46 1.79 -7.46 -18.63
N VAL A 47 1.59 -7.98 -17.41
CA VAL A 47 1.61 -7.23 -16.14
C VAL A 47 2.90 -6.43 -16.00
N ALA A 48 4.07 -7.07 -16.10
CA ALA A 48 5.36 -6.40 -15.92
C ALA A 48 5.63 -5.28 -16.94
N GLN A 49 5.07 -5.38 -18.15
CA GLN A 49 5.24 -4.39 -19.21
C GLN A 49 4.18 -3.29 -19.19
N PHE A 50 3.12 -3.40 -18.39
CA PHE A 50 2.11 -2.33 -18.34
C PHE A 50 2.71 -1.07 -17.71
N PRO A 51 2.53 0.11 -18.34
CA PRO A 51 3.07 1.36 -17.84
C PRO A 51 2.23 1.90 -16.67
N TYR A 52 2.29 1.22 -15.52
CA TYR A 52 1.53 1.57 -14.32
C TYR A 52 1.75 3.02 -13.89
N LYS A 53 3.00 3.48 -13.91
CA LYS A 53 3.35 4.86 -13.53
C LYS A 53 2.63 5.92 -14.37
N PHE A 54 2.44 5.67 -15.67
CA PHE A 54 1.74 6.59 -16.56
C PHE A 54 0.25 6.68 -16.22
N TYR A 55 -0.41 5.55 -15.94
CA TYR A 55 -1.81 5.54 -15.58
C TYR A 55 -2.06 6.14 -14.20
N PHE A 56 -1.22 5.86 -13.19
CA PHE A 56 -1.39 6.42 -11.86
C PHE A 56 -1.15 7.94 -11.79
N SER A 57 -0.22 8.47 -12.59
CA SER A 57 0.09 9.91 -12.61
C SER A 57 -0.92 10.74 -13.42
N ASN A 58 -1.39 10.21 -14.55
CA ASN A 58 -2.31 10.94 -15.43
C ASN A 58 -3.79 10.76 -15.08
N GLN A 59 -4.15 9.73 -14.31
CA GLN A 59 -5.52 9.56 -13.85
C GLN A 59 -5.85 10.57 -12.74
N TRP A 60 -6.59 11.60 -13.10
CA TRP A 60 -7.23 12.55 -12.18
C TRP A 60 -8.11 11.90 -11.12
N ILE A 61 -8.61 10.68 -11.38
CA ILE A 61 -9.53 9.94 -10.52
C ILE A 61 -8.95 9.73 -9.12
N TRP A 62 -7.65 9.45 -8.99
CA TRP A 62 -7.04 9.19 -7.69
C TRP A 62 -7.02 10.44 -6.80
N LYS A 63 -6.89 11.62 -7.40
CA LYS A 63 -6.94 12.90 -6.68
C LYS A 63 -8.36 13.18 -6.18
N TYR A 64 -9.34 13.08 -7.07
CA TYR A 64 -10.73 13.36 -6.71
C TYR A 64 -11.35 12.27 -5.82
N TYR A 65 -10.94 11.02 -5.96
CA TYR A 65 -11.43 9.92 -5.13
C TYR A 65 -11.02 10.09 -3.66
N ALA A 66 -9.76 10.46 -3.41
CA ALA A 66 -9.30 10.74 -2.06
C ALA A 66 -10.06 11.93 -1.43
N VAL A 67 -10.28 12.99 -2.21
CA VAL A 67 -11.05 14.16 -1.76
C VAL A 67 -12.52 13.79 -1.52
N ALA A 68 -13.14 13.02 -2.42
CA ALA A 68 -14.53 12.59 -2.29
C ALA A 68 -14.73 11.71 -1.06
N MET A 69 -13.82 10.79 -0.77
CA MET A 69 -13.84 10.00 0.46
C MET A 69 -13.73 10.89 1.70
N LEU A 70 -12.85 11.89 1.68
CA LEU A 70 -12.70 12.83 2.80
C LEU A 70 -13.95 13.69 3.04
N VAL A 71 -14.69 14.05 2.00
CA VAL A 71 -15.91 14.87 2.11
C VAL A 71 -17.13 14.00 2.50
N THR A 72 -17.23 12.80 1.93
CA THR A 72 -18.38 11.91 2.19
C THR A 72 -18.38 11.38 3.63
N ILE A 73 -17.23 11.01 4.20
CA ILE A 73 -17.14 10.50 5.58
C ILE A 73 -17.79 11.45 6.62
N PRO A 74 -17.43 12.75 6.72
CA PRO A 74 -18.05 13.67 7.67
C PRO A 74 -19.49 14.03 7.30
N LEU A 75 -19.83 14.04 6.01
CA LEU A 75 -21.21 14.24 5.54
C LEU A 75 -22.13 13.13 6.07
N PHE A 76 -21.74 11.87 5.87
CA PHE A 76 -22.49 10.71 6.37
C PHE A 76 -22.49 10.63 7.89
N LYS A 77 -21.39 11.00 8.57
CA LYS A 77 -21.36 11.09 10.03
C LYS A 77 -22.40 12.10 10.55
N SER A 78 -22.51 13.25 9.91
CA SER A 78 -23.48 14.28 10.28
C SER A 78 -24.91 13.75 10.13
N ILE A 79 -25.24 13.16 8.97
CA ILE A 79 -26.56 12.58 8.71
C ILE A 79 -26.87 11.45 9.72
N SER A 80 -25.91 10.58 9.99
CA SER A 80 -26.07 9.48 10.96
C SER A 80 -26.35 9.98 12.38
N ASN A 81 -25.67 11.05 12.80
CA ASN A 81 -25.89 11.64 14.12
C ASN A 81 -27.27 12.31 14.24
N LEU A 82 -27.76 12.98 13.19
CA LEU A 82 -29.10 13.57 13.20
C LEU A 82 -30.19 12.48 13.27
N SER A 83 -30.04 11.40 12.50
CA SER A 83 -30.99 10.28 12.50
C SER A 83 -31.03 9.56 13.84
N ASN A 84 -29.89 9.43 14.53
CA ASN A 84 -29.79 8.76 15.83
C ASN A 84 -29.93 9.72 17.03
N SER A 85 -30.45 10.93 16.82
CA SER A 85 -30.78 11.83 17.92
C SER A 85 -31.80 11.17 18.87
N PRO A 86 -31.67 11.35 20.20
CA PRO A 86 -32.50 10.63 21.18
C PRO A 86 -34.00 10.92 21.01
N GLU A 87 -34.35 12.11 20.51
CA GLU A 87 -35.72 12.48 20.18
C GLU A 87 -36.29 11.67 19.00
N ASN A 88 -35.49 11.46 17.95
CA ASN A 88 -35.92 10.65 16.82
C ASN A 88 -36.05 9.18 17.22
N VAL A 89 -35.11 8.66 18.01
CA VAL A 89 -35.19 7.29 18.54
C VAL A 89 -36.43 7.11 19.42
N ALA A 90 -36.77 8.07 20.28
CA ALA A 90 -37.98 8.03 21.10
C ALA A 90 -39.25 8.04 20.24
N LYS A 91 -39.33 8.91 19.23
CA LYS A 91 -40.45 8.97 18.27
C LYS A 91 -40.63 7.64 17.53
N TRP A 92 -39.54 7.04 17.03
CA TRP A 92 -39.59 5.74 16.37
C TRP A 92 -40.00 4.61 17.34
N ALA A 93 -39.58 4.67 18.60
CA ALA A 93 -40.00 3.71 19.61
C ALA A 93 -41.49 3.83 19.94
N GLU A 94 -42.03 5.06 20.00
CA GLU A 94 -43.46 5.30 20.19
C GLU A 94 -44.30 4.84 19.01
N ILE A 95 -43.85 5.11 17.77
CA ILE A 95 -44.50 4.61 16.55
C ILE A 95 -44.54 3.09 16.57
N ARG A 96 -43.41 2.42 16.85
CA ARG A 96 -43.38 0.95 16.92
C ARG A 96 -44.24 0.37 18.05
N ARG A 97 -44.40 1.08 19.17
CA ARG A 97 -45.32 0.67 20.24
C ARG A 97 -46.79 0.78 19.83
N LYS A 98 -47.14 1.82 19.06
CA LYS A 98 -48.49 1.98 18.50
C LYS A 98 -48.78 0.92 17.44
N GLU A 99 -47.86 0.69 16.51
CA GLU A 99 -47.97 -0.37 15.50
C GLU A 99 -48.08 -1.76 16.15
N ALA A 100 -47.27 -2.04 17.18
CA ALA A 100 -47.35 -3.28 17.95
C ALA A 100 -48.57 -3.34 18.90
N ALA A 101 -49.34 -2.28 19.07
CA ALA A 101 -50.61 -2.32 19.79
C ALA A 101 -51.80 -2.46 18.82
N GLU A 102 -51.66 -1.98 17.58
CA GLU A 102 -52.66 -2.07 16.51
C GLU A 102 -52.63 -3.42 15.77
N HIS A 103 -51.48 -4.09 15.75
CA HIS A 103 -51.30 -5.40 15.10
C HIS A 103 -51.54 -6.63 16.00
N HIS A 104 -52.00 -6.42 17.23
CA HIS A 104 -52.38 -7.47 18.19
C HIS A 104 -53.87 -7.37 18.52
#